data_AF-A0A2E3J0T7-F1
#
_entry.id   AF-A0A2E3J0T7-F1
#
_cell.length_a   1.000
_cell.length_b   1.000
_cell.length_c   1.000
_cell.angle_alpha   90.00
_cell.angle_beta   90.00
_cell.angle_gamma   90.00
#
_symmetry.space_group_name_H-M   'P 1'
#
loop_
_entity.id
_entity.type
_entity.pdbx_description
1 polymer ?
#
loop_
_entity_poly.entity_id
_entity_poly.type
_entity_poly.pdbx_seq_one_letter_code
_entity_poly.pdbx_strand_id
1 'polypeptide(L)' 'MDVSGEVMTVTGKVAAREIGFVLPHEHVLVDFIGADKICPGGYDQDEVVKVVEPYLIQAKELGCDTLVECTPDYLG' A
#
# COMPACT_ATOMS: atom_id res chain seq x y z
N MET A 1 9.36 26.94 -6.05
CA MET A 1 8.24 26.95 -5.09
C MET A 1 8.64 25.99 -3.99
N ASP A 2 8.76 26.45 -2.75
CA ASP A 2 8.91 25.57 -1.60
C ASP A 2 7.55 24.92 -1.34
N VAL A 3 7.43 23.64 -1.67
CA VAL A 3 6.19 22.90 -1.42
C VAL A 3 6.30 22.36 -0.01
N SER A 4 5.92 23.17 0.98
CA SER A 4 5.87 22.82 2.41
C SER A 4 4.69 21.88 2.72
N GLY A 5 4.53 20.81 1.94
CA GLY A 5 3.47 19.83 2.10
C GLY A 5 3.88 18.68 3.03
N GLU A 6 2.89 18.08 3.67
CA GLU A 6 3.02 16.80 4.40
C GLU A 6 2.17 15.75 3.71
N VAL A 7 2.63 14.50 3.72
CA VAL A 7 1.86 13.32 3.31
C VAL A 7 1.64 12.45 4.54
N MET A 8 0.41 11.98 4.75
CA MET A 8 0.11 11.00 5.80
C MET A 8 0.37 9.60 5.26
N THR A 9 1.18 8.82 5.98
CA THR A 9 1.41 7.39 5.71
C THR A 9 0.87 6.55 6.85
N VAL A 10 0.89 5.22 6.70
CA VAL A 10 0.53 4.28 7.77
C VAL A 10 1.46 4.33 8.99
N THR A 11 2.65 4.92 8.85
CA THR A 11 3.62 5.12 9.96
C THR A 11 3.66 6.56 10.46
N GLY A 12 2.82 7.45 9.93
CA GLY A 12 2.69 8.84 10.37
C GLY A 12 2.95 9.85 9.24
N LYS A 13 3.13 11.12 9.63
CA LYS A 13 3.38 12.21 8.68
C LYS A 13 4.82 12.20 8.20
N VAL A 14 5.01 12.42 6.90
CA VAL A 14 6.32 12.64 6.26
C VAL A 14 6.28 13.93 5.44
N ALA A 15 7.42 14.60 5.27
CA ALA A 15 7.45 15.77 4.41
C ALA A 15 7.25 15.34 2.95
N ALA A 16 6.49 16.09 2.16
CA ALA A 16 6.20 15.75 0.76
C ALA A 16 7.47 15.63 -0.10
N ARG A 17 8.56 16.32 0.28
CA ARG A 17 9.86 16.21 -0.39
C ARG A 17 10.62 14.89 -0.10
N GLU A 18 10.18 14.12 0.89
CA GLU A 18 10.85 12.90 1.37
C GLU A 18 10.25 11.61 0.79
N ILE A 19 9.11 11.69 0.09
CA ILE A 19 8.39 10.51 -0.42
C ILE A 19 9.06 9.82 -1.63
N GLY A 20 10.07 10.45 -2.24
CA GLY A 20 10.87 9.86 -3.31
C GLY A 20 10.07 9.47 -4.56
N PHE A 21 10.47 8.40 -5.24
CA PHE A 21 9.69 7.86 -6.36
C PHE A 21 8.42 7.17 -5.85
N VAL A 22 7.28 7.51 -6.44
CA VAL A 22 5.97 7.07 -5.97
C VAL A 22 5.30 6.16 -7.00
N LEU A 23 4.80 5.01 -6.55
CA LEU A 23 3.74 4.26 -7.24
C LEU A 23 2.38 4.76 -6.74
N PRO A 24 1.66 5.58 -7.52
CA PRO A 24 0.56 6.40 -7.01
C PRO A 24 -0.78 5.68 -6.89
N HIS A 25 -0.90 4.46 -7.41
CA HIS A 25 -2.13 3.67 -7.35
C HIS A 25 -1.80 2.19 -7.41
N GLU A 26 -1.76 1.55 -6.25
CA GLU A 26 -1.51 0.12 -6.12
C GLU A 26 -2.48 -0.53 -5.12
N HIS A 27 -2.55 -1.85 -5.16
CA HIS A 27 -3.40 -2.64 -4.28
C HIS A 27 -2.57 -3.78 -3.69
N VAL A 28 -2.36 -3.76 -2.37
CA VAL A 28 -1.53 -4.77 -1.68
C VAL A 28 -2.27 -6.09 -1.54
N LEU A 29 -3.56 -6.03 -1.24
CA LEU A 29 -4.45 -7.17 -1.12
C LEU A 29 -5.83 -6.76 -1.61
N VAL A 30 -6.42 -7.55 -2.50
CA VAL A 30 -7.81 -7.40 -2.94
C VAL A 30 -8.48 -8.75 -2.96
N ASP A 31 -9.70 -8.80 -2.42
CA ASP A 31 -10.60 -9.94 -2.59
C ASP A 31 -11.77 -9.54 -3.50
N PHE A 32 -12.08 -10.40 -4.47
CA PHE A 32 -13.20 -10.26 -5.38
C PHE A 32 -14.37 -11.19 -5.02
N ILE A 33 -14.39 -11.76 -3.80
CA ILE A 33 -15.45 -12.64 -3.29
C ILE A 33 -16.84 -11.97 -3.21
N GLY A 34 -16.88 -10.64 -3.30
CA GLY A 34 -18.08 -9.80 -3.23
C GLY A 34 -18.17 -9.03 -1.92
N ALA A 35 -18.57 -7.76 -2.01
CA ALA A 35 -18.60 -6.84 -0.86
C ALA A 35 -19.52 -7.31 0.29
N ASP A 36 -20.53 -8.13 -0.02
CA ASP A 36 -21.45 -8.72 0.96
C ASP A 36 -20.84 -9.88 1.76
N LYS A 37 -19.67 -10.38 1.34
CA LYS A 37 -19.01 -11.56 1.92
C LYS A 37 -17.65 -11.27 2.54
N ILE A 38 -17.13 -10.06 2.36
CA ILE A 38 -15.87 -9.65 2.99
C ILE A 38 -16.04 -9.62 4.50
N CYS A 39 -15.13 -10.31 5.18
CA CYS A 39 -15.04 -10.32 6.62
C CYS A 39 -13.57 -10.15 7.05
N PRO A 40 -13.28 -9.32 8.08
CA PRO A 40 -11.95 -9.28 8.66
C PRO A 40 -11.51 -10.69 9.08
N GLY A 41 -10.34 -11.13 8.61
CA GLY A 41 -9.83 -12.49 8.86
C GLY A 41 -10.27 -13.54 7.82
N GLY A 42 -10.87 -13.13 6.70
CA GLY A 42 -11.15 -14.00 5.55
C GLY A 42 -9.90 -14.54 4.84
N TYR A 43 -8.73 -13.99 5.18
CA TYR A 43 -7.42 -14.40 4.67
C TYR A 43 -6.43 -14.63 5.81
N ASP A 44 -5.45 -15.50 5.56
CA ASP A 44 -4.30 -15.72 6.42
C ASP A 44 -3.28 -14.59 6.20
N GLN A 45 -3.05 -13.77 7.23
CA GLN A 45 -2.14 -12.63 7.15
C GLN A 45 -0.70 -13.07 6.88
N ASP A 46 -0.25 -14.20 7.43
CA ASP A 46 1.12 -14.68 7.24
C ASP A 46 1.34 -15.14 5.81
N GLU A 47 0.34 -15.78 5.20
CA GLU A 47 0.40 -16.18 3.80
C GLU A 47 0.36 -14.96 2.86
N VAL A 48 -0.43 -13.93 3.18
CA VAL A 48 -0.42 -12.67 2.42
C VAL A 48 0.96 -12.02 2.47
N VAL A 49 1.56 -11.88 3.66
CA VAL A 49 2.90 -11.27 3.80
C VAL A 49 3.94 -12.04 2.99
N LYS A 50 3.95 -13.37 3.11
CA LYS A 50 4.87 -14.25 2.38
C LYS A 50 4.77 -14.12 0.86
N VAL A 51 3.58 -13.85 0.33
CA VAL A 51 3.37 -13.65 -1.11
C VAL A 51 3.72 -12.22 -1.54
N VAL A 52 3.33 -11.21 -0.76
CA VAL A 52 3.45 -9.79 -1.14
C VAL A 52 4.87 -9.25 -0.92
N GLU A 53 5.53 -9.64 0.16
CA GLU A 53 6.84 -9.10 0.57
C GLU A 53 7.90 -9.12 -0.56
N PRO A 54 8.07 -10.21 -1.34
CA PRO A 54 9.03 -10.23 -2.45
C PRO A 54 8.77 -9.15 -3.50
N TYR A 55 7.50 -8.82 -3.79
CA TYR A 55 7.16 -7.78 -4.77
C TYR A 55 7.41 -6.38 -4.22
N LEU A 56 7.16 -6.14 -2.93
CA LEU A 56 7.49 -4.86 -2.30
C LEU A 56 9.00 -4.63 -2.22
N ILE A 57 9.77 -5.68 -1.92
CA ILE A 57 11.24 -5.65 -1.97
C ILE A 57 11.70 -5.34 -3.39
N GLN A 58 11.18 -6.04 -4.40
CA GLN A 58 11.52 -5.78 -5.80
C GLN A 58 11.19 -4.34 -6.21
N ALA A 59 10.03 -3.82 -5.85
CA ALA A 59 9.66 -2.43 -6.12
C ALA A 59 10.66 -1.46 -5.49
N LYS A 60 11.08 -1.72 -4.24
CA LYS A 60 12.09 -0.92 -3.55
C LYS A 60 13.45 -0.98 -4.25
N GLU A 61 13.89 -2.16 -4.68
CA GLU A 61 15.14 -2.36 -5.43
C GLU A 61 15.12 -1.64 -6.79
N LEU A 62 13.95 -1.52 -7.41
CA LEU A 62 13.73 -0.75 -8.64
C LEU A 62 13.63 0.77 -8.42
N GLY A 63 13.77 1.22 -7.17
CA GLY A 63 13.83 2.63 -6.80
C GLY A 63 12.51 3.20 -6.28
N CYS A 64 11.48 2.39 -6.03
CA CYS A 64 10.25 2.87 -5.40
C CYS A 64 10.47 3.22 -3.92
N ASP A 65 10.16 4.45 -3.54
CA ASP A 65 10.27 4.93 -2.17
C ASP A 65 8.92 4.94 -1.45
N THR A 66 7.84 5.22 -2.17
CA THR A 66 6.48 5.26 -1.61
C THR A 66 5.49 4.54 -2.54
N LEU A 67 4.62 3.73 -1.96
CA LEU A 67 3.46 3.16 -2.65
C LEU A 67 2.19 3.73 -2.01
N VAL A 68 1.22 4.11 -2.84
CA VAL A 68 -0.11 4.51 -2.39
C VAL A 68 -1.04 3.31 -2.50
N GLU A 69 -1.47 2.81 -1.34
CA GLU A 69 -2.43 1.71 -1.21
C GLU A 69 -3.83 2.29 -1.44
N CYS A 70 -4.43 1.95 -2.58
CA CYS A 70 -5.71 2.50 -3.04
C CYS A 70 -6.86 1.51 -2.86
N THR A 71 -6.70 0.48 -2.02
CA THR A 71 -7.75 -0.51 -1.82
C THR A 71 -8.95 0.15 -1.15
N PRO A 72 -10.10 0.20 -1.83
CA PRO A 72 -11.27 0.85 -1.27
C PRO A 72 -11.81 0.02 -0.11
N ASP A 73 -12.59 0.67 0.75
CA ASP A 73 -13.41 -0.03 1.71
C ASP A 73 -14.22 -1.14 0.99
N TYR A 74 -14.28 -2.31 1.61
CA TYR A 74 -15.03 -3.47 1.11
C TYR A 74 -14.46 -4.11 -0.18
N LEU A 75 -13.14 -4.05 -0.40
CA LEU A 75 -12.44 -4.83 -1.43
C LEU A 75 -11.13 -5.42 -0.88
N GLY A 76 -11.20 -6.47 -0.05
CA GLY A 76 -10.01 -7.03 0.62
C GLY A 76 -10.27 -8.35 1.31
#